data_AF-A0A2N2RKD4-F1
#
_entry.id   AF-A0A2N2RKD4-F1
#
_cell.length_a   1.000
_cell.length_b   1.000
_cell.length_c   1.000
_cell.angle_alpha   90.00
_cell.angle_beta   90.00
_cell.angle_gamma   90.00
#
_symmetry.space_group_name_H-M   'P 1'
#
loop_
_entity.id
_entity.type
_entity.pdbx_description
1 polymer ?
#
loop_
_entity_poly.entity_id
_entity_poly.type
_entity_poly.pdbx_seq_one_letter_code
_entity_poly.pdbx_strand_id
1 'polypeptide(L)'
;MTKSKRLTKQDVENALRNVLDLDGSDTHDTFDLFLSWPIEDPTLEVIRTECLAVCLADLRPQRGKDLGEESEQWIRRKLNELQSR
;
A
#
# COMPACT_ATOMS: atom_id res chain seq x y z
N MET A 1 4.60 -16.21 -16.31
CA MET A 1 5.56 -16.12 -15.19
C MET A 1 5.39 -14.76 -14.54
N THR A 2 4.71 -14.69 -13.40
CA THR A 2 4.68 -13.48 -12.57
C THR A 2 6.09 -13.25 -12.06
N LYS A 3 6.73 -12.14 -12.44
CA LYS A 3 8.04 -11.77 -11.90
C LYS A 3 7.84 -11.22 -10.51
N SER A 4 8.29 -11.94 -9.49
CA SER A 4 8.36 -11.39 -8.14
C SER A 4 9.41 -10.29 -8.06
N LYS A 5 9.20 -9.36 -7.13
CA LYS A 5 10.09 -8.21 -6.91
C LYS A 5 10.74 -8.29 -5.55
N ARG A 6 12.01 -7.89 -5.51
CA ARG A 6 12.74 -7.64 -4.28
C ARG A 6 12.42 -6.22 -3.84
N LEU A 7 11.33 -6.08 -3.10
CA LEU A 7 11.03 -4.86 -2.37
C LEU A 7 11.59 -4.98 -0.97
N THR A 8 12.18 -3.89 -0.49
CA THR A 8 12.63 -3.74 0.89
C THR A 8 11.49 -3.21 1.76
N LYS A 9 11.69 -3.25 3.08
CA LYS A 9 10.80 -2.58 4.04
C LYS A 9 10.60 -1.10 3.69
N GLN A 10 11.67 -0.40 3.30
CA GLN A 10 11.62 1.01 2.92
C GLN A 10 10.76 1.24 1.67
N ASP A 11 10.84 0.35 0.69
CA ASP A 11 10.03 0.47 -0.54
C ASP A 11 8.53 0.31 -0.22
N VAL A 12 8.19 -0.60 0.70
CA VAL A 12 6.81 -0.77 1.16
C VAL A 12 6.35 0.45 1.97
N GLU A 13 7.18 0.98 2.86
CA GLU A 13 6.86 2.21 3.59
C GLU A 13 6.61 3.38 2.63
N ASN A 14 7.45 3.57 1.62
CA ASN A 14 7.29 4.62 0.61
C ASN A 14 5.98 4.42 -0.17
N ALA A 15 5.62 3.19 -0.53
CA ALA A 15 4.35 2.90 -1.18
C ALA A 15 3.15 3.28 -0.29
N LEU A 16 3.17 2.94 1.01
CA LEU A 16 2.09 3.30 1.93
C LEU A 16 2.02 4.81 2.19
N ARG A 17 3.16 5.51 2.21
CA ARG A 17 3.19 6.97 2.34
C ARG A 17 2.65 7.66 1.11
N ASN A 18 2.95 7.12 -0.07
CA ASN A 18 2.49 7.61 -1.36
C ASN A 18 0.95 7.59 -1.46
N VAL A 19 0.30 6.49 -1.10
CA VAL A 19 -1.19 6.42 -1.14
C VAL A 19 -1.89 7.25 -0.06
N LEU A 20 -1.17 7.61 1.00
CA LEU A 20 -1.65 8.52 2.04
C LEU A 20 -1.35 9.99 1.73
N ASP A 21 -0.81 10.28 0.55
CA ASP A 21 -0.33 11.59 0.11
C ASP A 21 0.58 12.29 1.14
N LEU A 22 1.37 11.50 1.89
CA LEU A 22 2.28 12.02 2.91
C LEU A 22 3.58 12.58 2.31
N ASP A 23 3.82 12.29 1.04
CA ASP A 23 5.00 12.73 0.30
C ASP A 23 4.67 13.85 -0.70
N GLY A 24 3.41 14.28 -0.80
CA GLY A 24 2.94 15.37 -1.66
C GLY A 24 3.14 15.10 -3.15
N SER A 25 3.07 13.83 -3.56
CA SER A 25 3.34 13.43 -4.94
C SER A 25 2.16 13.67 -5.88
N ASP A 26 0.96 14.01 -5.37
CA ASP A 26 -0.30 14.14 -6.12
C ASP A 26 -0.65 12.92 -7.01
N THR A 27 0.15 11.85 -6.95
CA THR A 27 0.05 10.61 -7.73
C THR A 27 0.28 9.40 -6.82
N HIS A 28 -0.36 8.28 -7.15
CA HIS A 28 -0.27 7.02 -6.40
C HIS A 28 0.50 5.92 -7.16
N ASP A 29 1.33 6.31 -8.14
CA ASP A 29 2.06 5.40 -9.03
C ASP A 29 2.95 4.41 -8.26
N THR A 30 3.53 4.85 -7.15
CA THR A 30 4.41 3.99 -6.34
C THR A 30 3.60 2.92 -5.61
N PHE A 31 2.43 3.29 -5.11
CA PHE A 31 1.51 2.35 -4.48
C PHE A 31 0.93 1.36 -5.50
N ASP A 32 0.49 1.83 -6.65
CA ASP A 32 -0.01 0.97 -7.74
C ASP A 32 1.06 -0.03 -8.20
N LEU A 33 2.30 0.42 -8.33
CA LEU A 33 3.43 -0.44 -8.68
C LEU A 33 3.69 -1.50 -7.60
N PHE A 34 3.63 -1.12 -6.32
CA PHE A 34 3.73 -2.02 -5.18
C PHE A 34 2.65 -3.12 -5.20
N LEU A 35 1.40 -2.77 -5.53
CA LEU A 35 0.31 -3.73 -5.63
C LEU A 35 0.43 -4.67 -6.84
N SER A 36 1.05 -4.21 -7.93
CA SER A 36 1.08 -4.93 -9.22
C SER A 36 1.90 -6.23 -9.23
N TRP A 37 2.90 -6.38 -8.33
CA TRP A 37 3.85 -7.49 -8.38
C TRP A 37 3.98 -8.22 -7.04
N PRO A 38 4.00 -9.56 -7.03
CA PRO A 38 4.28 -10.32 -5.80
C PRO A 38 5.69 -10.01 -5.29
N ILE A 39 5.84 -10.03 -3.97
CA ILE A 39 7.08 -9.69 -3.25
C ILE A 39 7.76 -10.97 -2.79
N GLU A 40 9.10 -11.01 -2.89
CA GLU A 40 9.88 -12.19 -2.48
C GLU A 40 9.90 -12.39 -0.95
N ASP A 41 9.85 -11.31 -0.16
CA ASP A 41 9.78 -11.36 1.29
C ASP A 41 8.35 -11.73 1.75
N PRO A 42 8.16 -12.88 2.44
CA PRO A 42 6.82 -13.33 2.86
C PRO A 42 6.12 -12.35 3.81
N THR A 43 6.87 -11.62 4.63
CA THR A 43 6.31 -10.65 5.58
C THR A 43 5.75 -9.45 4.83
N LEU A 44 6.48 -8.97 3.82
CA LEU A 44 6.05 -7.85 2.99
C LEU A 44 4.93 -8.25 2.02
N GLU A 45 4.94 -9.49 1.53
CA GLU A 45 3.89 -10.02 0.66
C GLU A 45 2.54 -10.13 1.39
N VAL A 46 2.55 -10.44 2.69
CA VAL A 46 1.33 -10.38 3.52
C VAL A 46 0.78 -8.95 3.52
N ILE A 47 1.62 -7.94 3.74
CA ILE A 47 1.19 -6.53 3.75
C ILE A 47 0.61 -6.13 2.40
N ARG A 48 1.26 -6.51 1.29
CA ARG A 48 0.73 -6.28 -0.06
C ARG A 48 -0.64 -6.93 -0.26
N THR A 49 -0.78 -8.18 0.15
CA THR A 49 -2.03 -8.93 0.00
C THR A 49 -3.17 -8.31 0.82
N GLU A 50 -2.87 -7.87 2.03
CA GLU A 50 -3.83 -7.13 2.86
C GLU A 50 -4.20 -5.77 2.23
N CYS A 51 -3.23 -5.03 1.69
CA CYS A 51 -3.51 -3.78 0.96
C CYS A 51 -4.42 -4.02 -0.25
N LEU A 52 -4.15 -5.06 -1.05
CA LEU A 52 -5.02 -5.46 -2.15
C LEU A 52 -6.44 -5.77 -1.67
N ALA A 53 -6.59 -6.51 -0.57
CA ALA A 53 -7.89 -6.85 -0.01
C ALA A 53 -8.65 -5.59 0.44
N VAL A 54 -7.97 -4.63 1.07
CA VAL A 54 -8.54 -3.35 1.48
C VAL A 54 -8.99 -2.54 0.26
N CYS A 55 -8.12 -2.38 -0.74
CA CYS A 55 -8.47 -1.65 -1.97
C CYS A 55 -9.63 -2.30 -2.75
N LEU A 56 -9.72 -3.64 -2.76
CA LEU A 56 -10.81 -4.36 -3.41
C LEU A 56 -12.12 -4.33 -2.61
N ALA A 57 -12.04 -4.33 -1.28
CA ALA A 57 -13.20 -4.25 -0.40
C ALA A 57 -13.82 -2.84 -0.36
N ASP A 58 -13.02 -1.82 -0.69
CA ASP A 58 -13.45 -0.43 -0.79
C ASP A 58 -14.32 -0.21 -2.05
N LEU A 59 -15.53 -0.76 -2.03
CA LEU A 59 -16.48 -0.77 -3.17
C LEU A 59 -16.96 0.62 -3.59
N ARG A 60 -16.57 1.70 -2.87
CA ARG A 60 -16.95 3.09 -3.15
C ARG A 60 -15.87 4.06 -2.68
N PRO A 61 -14.81 4.29 -3.46
CA PRO A 61 -14.01 5.50 -3.29
C PRO A 61 -14.95 6.71 -3.23
N GLN A 62 -14.84 7.50 -2.17
CA GLN A 62 -15.60 8.75 -2.06
C GLN A 62 -15.22 9.64 -3.26
N ARG A 63 -16.15 10.44 -3.77
CA ARG A 63 -15.93 11.25 -4.98
C ARG A 63 -14.72 12.18 -4.76
N GLY A 64 -13.60 11.90 -5.44
CA GLY A 64 -12.34 12.64 -5.30
C GLY A 64 -11.34 12.09 -4.28
N LYS A 65 -11.54 10.88 -3.75
CA LYS A 65 -10.58 10.16 -2.91
C LYS A 65 -10.33 8.77 -3.47
N ASP A 66 -9.08 8.34 -3.48
CA ASP A 66 -8.68 7.00 -3.95
C ASP A 66 -8.96 5.89 -2.93
N LEU A 67 -9.16 6.26 -1.65
CA LEU A 67 -9.48 5.35 -0.56
C LEU A 67 -10.64 5.90 0.29
N GLY A 68 -11.46 5.01 0.82
CA GLY A 68 -12.39 5.26 1.92
C GLY A 68 -11.66 5.47 3.24
N GLU A 69 -12.33 6.12 4.20
CA GLU A 69 -11.72 6.47 5.49
C GLU A 69 -11.24 5.25 6.29
N GLU A 70 -11.97 4.13 6.23
CA GLU A 70 -11.58 2.90 6.92
C GLU A 70 -10.29 2.30 6.33
N SER A 71 -10.19 2.28 4.99
CA SER A 71 -9.00 1.84 4.26
C SER A 71 -7.80 2.73 4.56
N GLU A 72 -7.99 4.05 4.56
CA GLU A 72 -6.94 5.01 4.90
C GLU A 72 -6.43 4.80 6.34
N GLN A 73 -7.34 4.65 7.31
CA GLN A 73 -6.98 4.38 8.70
C GLN A 73 -6.23 3.06 8.86
N TRP A 74 -6.65 2.03 8.14
CA TRP A 74 -5.96 0.74 8.14
C TRP A 74 -4.54 0.86 7.60
N ILE A 75 -4.35 1.55 6.46
CA ILE A 75 -3.03 1.77 5.86
C ILE A 75 -2.13 2.58 6.80
N ARG A 76 -2.67 3.61 7.47
CA ARG A 76 -1.95 4.38 8.49
C ARG A 76 -1.47 3.51 9.65
N ARG A 77 -2.29 2.58 10.14
CA ARG A 77 -1.88 1.64 11.20
C ARG A 77 -0.73 0.74 10.73
N LYS A 78 -0.81 0.21 9.51
CA LYS A 78 0.27 -0.62 8.95
C LYS A 78 1.57 0.13 8.75
N LEU A 79 1.51 1.38 8.30
CA LEU A 79 2.70 2.23 8.20
C LEU A 79 3.35 2.42 9.57
N ASN A 80 2.57 2.69 10.62
CA ASN A 80 3.10 2.84 11.98
C ASN A 80 3.69 1.52 12.52
N GLU A 81 3.05 0.38 12.25
CA GLU A 81 3.57 -0.95 12.61
C GLU A 81 4.90 -1.24 11.94
N LEU A 82 5.05 -0.88 10.66
CA LEU A 82 6.31 -0.98 9.94
C LEU A 82 7.37 -0.10 10.59
N GLN A 83 7.09 1.17 10.83
CA GLN A 83 8.05 2.12 11.39
C GLN A 83 8.50 1.79 12.83
N SER A 84 7.68 1.08 13.60
CA SER A 84 7.98 0.72 15.00
C SER A 84 8.87 -0.52 15.16
N ARG A 85 9.20 -1.21 14.07
CA ARG A 85 10.04 -2.43 14.03
C ARG A 85 11.45 -2.13 13.57
#